data_AF-A3ATX0-F1
#
_entry.id   AF-A3ATX0-F1
#
_cell.length_a   1.000
_cell.length_b   1.000
_cell.length_c   1.000
_cell.angle_alpha   90.00
_cell.angle_beta   90.00
_cell.angle_gamma   90.00
#
_symmetry.space_group_name_H-M   'P 1'
#
loop_
_entity.id
_entity.type
_entity.pdbx_description
1 polymer ?
#
loop_
_entity_poly.entity_id
_entity_poly.type
_entity_poly.pdbx_seq_one_letter_code
_entity_poly.pdbx_strand_id
1 'polypeptide(L)'
;MARAFDVVIIDEAAQAVGDPVQLPATVISSTAQKLGYGTSLFKRFQAAGFPVQMLKIQYRMHPEISIFPSKEFYEGVLEDGEGLSKKRPWHSYSCFGPFCLFDVDGTESQPSGKWFMGE
;
A
#
# COMPACT_ATOMS: atom_id res chain seq x y z
N MET A 1 -7.44 19.20 -8.19
CA MET A 1 -7.79 18.73 -6.84
C MET A 1 -6.77 17.68 -6.43
N ALA A 2 -6.08 17.87 -5.31
CA ALA A 2 -5.29 16.80 -4.71
C ALA A 2 -6.23 15.99 -3.80
N ARG A 3 -6.31 14.67 -4.00
CA ARG A 3 -6.95 13.77 -3.03
C ARG A 3 -5.81 13.03 -2.33
N ALA A 4 -5.52 13.44 -1.10
CA ALA A 4 -4.67 12.71 -0.18
C ALA A 4 -5.58 11.89 0.73
N PHE A 5 -5.33 10.60 0.87
CA PHE A 5 -5.99 9.80 1.91
C PHE A 5 -5.18 9.95 3.20
N ASP A 6 -5.40 11.05 3.93
CA ASP A 6 -5.13 11.11 5.36
C ASP A 6 -6.49 10.94 6.04
N VAL A 7 -6.66 9.89 6.85
CA VAL A 7 -7.84 9.80 7.73
C VAL A 7 -7.47 10.53 9.01
N VAL A 8 -8.07 11.70 9.21
CA VAL A 8 -8.01 12.40 10.50
C VAL A 8 -9.19 11.91 11.33
N ILE A 9 -8.89 11.19 12.40
CA ILE A 9 -9.87 10.82 13.41
C ILE A 9 -9.88 11.96 14.44
N ILE A 10 -10.96 12.74 14.43
CA ILE A 10 -11.18 13.78 15.43
C ILE A 10 -11.86 13.13 16.64
N ASP A 11 -11.03 12.77 17.61
CA ASP A 11 -11.43 12.51 18.99
C ASP A 11 -10.72 13.54 19.90
N GLU A 12 -10.85 13.46 21.22
CA GLU A 12 -10.19 14.37 22.18
C GLU A 12 -8.67 14.52 21.95
N ALA A 13 -8.03 13.51 21.34
CA ALA A 13 -6.59 13.48 21.04
C ALA A 13 -6.21 13.83 19.58
N ALA A 14 -7.15 14.09 18.68
CA ALA A 14 -6.94 14.40 17.25
C ALA A 14 -5.82 13.58 16.58
N GLN A 15 -6.14 12.38 16.09
CA GLN A 15 -5.16 11.43 15.55
C GLN A 15 -5.17 11.41 14.02
N ALA A 16 -3.98 11.42 13.40
CA ALA A 16 -3.81 11.16 11.99
C ALA A 16 -3.48 9.68 11.78
N VAL A 17 -4.29 8.97 10.99
CA VAL A 17 -4.06 7.58 10.60
C VAL A 17 -3.74 7.56 9.11
N GLY A 18 -2.61 6.95 8.79
CA GLY A 18 -2.13 6.82 7.42
C GLY A 18 -0.91 5.92 7.36
N ASP A 19 -0.46 5.68 6.13
CA ASP A 19 0.72 4.89 5.86
C ASP A 19 1.65 5.67 4.92
N PRO A 20 2.81 6.16 5.40
CA PRO A 20 3.71 6.98 4.61
C PRO A 20 4.40 6.22 3.48
N VAL A 21 4.42 4.87 3.50
CA VAL A 21 5.02 4.05 2.42
C VAL A 21 4.00 3.65 1.34
N GLN A 22 2.72 3.96 1.54
CA GLN A 22 1.68 3.80 0.51
C GLN A 22 1.58 5.02 -0.43
N LEU A 23 0.63 4.93 -1.37
CA LEU A 23 0.46 5.90 -2.44
C LEU A 23 0.31 7.34 -1.90
N PRO A 24 1.12 8.30 -2.40
CA PRO A 24 0.96 9.71 -2.04
C PRO A 24 -0.29 10.30 -2.68
N ALA A 25 -0.63 11.52 -2.27
CA ALA A 25 -1.72 12.28 -2.87
C ALA A 25 -1.50 12.51 -4.37
N THR A 26 -2.52 12.26 -5.18
CA THR A 26 -2.45 12.57 -6.61
C THR A 26 -2.56 14.08 -6.82
N VAL A 27 -1.45 14.73 -7.18
CA VAL A 27 -1.39 16.16 -7.49
C VAL A 27 -1.19 16.36 -8.99
N ILE A 28 -2.25 16.77 -9.69
CA ILE A 28 -2.21 16.97 -11.15
C ILE A 28 -1.43 18.24 -11.54
N SER A 29 -1.48 19.28 -10.70
CA SER A 29 -0.80 20.56 -10.98
C SER A 29 0.68 20.46 -10.65
N SER A 30 1.52 20.67 -11.65
CA SER A 30 2.98 20.71 -11.49
C SER A 30 3.43 21.81 -10.52
N THR A 31 2.78 22.98 -10.56
CA THR A 31 3.04 24.07 -9.60
C THR A 31 2.72 23.64 -8.18
N ALA A 32 1.54 23.04 -7.95
CA ALA A 32 1.16 22.58 -6.61
C ALA A 32 2.10 21.48 -6.09
N GLN A 33 2.57 20.59 -6.98
CA GLN A 33 3.56 19.56 -6.64
C GLN A 33 4.88 20.19 -6.19
N LYS A 34 5.38 21.21 -6.91
CA LYS A 34 6.59 21.97 -6.52
C LYS A 34 6.43 22.70 -5.19
N LEU A 35 5.21 23.11 -4.85
CA LEU A 35 4.87 23.74 -3.56
C LEU A 35 4.60 22.73 -2.44
N GLY A 36 4.83 21.42 -2.65
CA GLY A 36 4.70 20.41 -1.60
C GLY A 36 3.28 20.02 -1.24
N TYR A 37 2.30 20.28 -2.12
CA TYR A 37 0.90 19.85 -1.91
C TYR A 37 0.72 18.32 -2.01
N GLY A 38 1.75 17.58 -2.47
CA GLY A 38 1.77 16.12 -2.44
C GLY A 38 2.08 15.54 -1.07
N THR A 39 2.58 16.36 -0.13
CA THR A 39 2.91 15.91 1.22
C THR A 39 1.66 15.88 2.09
N SER A 40 1.35 14.70 2.60
CA SER A 40 0.21 14.47 3.49
C SER A 40 0.42 15.14 4.85
N LEU A 41 -0.66 15.41 5.59
CA LEU A 41 -0.57 16.00 6.92
C LEU A 41 0.18 15.09 7.89
N PHE A 42 -0.05 13.77 7.80
CA PHE A 42 0.67 12.76 8.57
C PHE A 42 2.19 12.87 8.35
N LYS A 43 2.63 12.92 7.08
CA LYS A 43 4.06 13.10 6.74
C LYS A 43 4.64 14.40 7.28
N ARG A 44 3.85 15.49 7.30
CA ARG A 44 4.30 16.78 7.88
C ARG A 44 4.51 16.67 9.39
N PHE A 45 3.60 16.02 10.12
CA PHE A 45 3.77 15.81 11.56
C PHE A 45 4.95 14.88 11.88
N GLN A 46 5.11 13.80 11.13
CA GLN A 46 6.27 12.92 11.26
C GLN A 46 7.59 13.70 11.07
N ALA A 47 7.68 14.54 10.03
CA ALA A 47 8.86 15.37 9.78
C ALA A 47 9.09 16.45 10.86
N ALA A 48 8.03 16.92 11.51
CA ALA A 48 8.11 17.84 12.65
C ALA A 48 8.48 17.15 13.97
N GLY A 49 8.72 15.83 13.97
CA GLY A 49 9.15 15.07 15.14
C GLY A 49 8.01 14.60 16.05
N PHE A 50 6.76 14.67 15.60
CA PHE A 50 5.65 14.07 16.36
C PHE A 50 5.81 12.55 16.41
N PRO A 51 5.46 11.90 17.53
CA PRO A 51 5.59 10.47 17.68
C PRO A 51 4.70 9.73 16.67
N VAL A 52 5.26 8.72 16.03
CA VAL A 52 4.55 7.83 15.10
C VAL A 52 4.57 6.41 15.65
N GLN A 53 3.38 5.83 15.77
CA GLN A 53 3.21 4.44 16.21
C GLN A 53 2.81 3.58 15.02
N MET A 54 3.63 2.57 14.70
CA MET A 54 3.28 1.57 13.70
C MET A 54 2.44 0.45 14.31
N LEU A 55 1.36 0.06 13.63
CA LEU A 55 0.63 -1.17 13.91
C LEU A 55 1.36 -2.33 13.23
N LYS A 56 1.85 -3.28 14.01
CA LYS A 56 2.75 -4.33 13.50
C LYS A 56 2.04 -5.60 13.04
N ILE A 57 0.82 -5.87 13.49
CA ILE A 57 0.12 -7.11 13.16
C ILE A 57 -0.82 -6.90 11.97
N GLN A 58 -0.61 -7.63 10.88
CA GLN A 58 -1.49 -7.64 9.71
C GLN A 58 -2.47 -8.82 9.79
N TYR A 59 -3.74 -8.60 9.42
CA TYR A 59 -4.81 -9.60 9.52
C TYR A 59 -5.47 -9.94 8.17
N ARG A 60 -4.87 -9.52 7.04
CA ARG A 60 -5.52 -9.60 5.72
C ARG A 60 -4.96 -10.71 4.84
N MET A 61 -3.65 -10.78 4.70
CA MET A 61 -2.99 -11.58 3.67
C MET A 61 -2.30 -12.81 4.26
N HIS A 62 -2.13 -13.86 3.43
CA HIS A 62 -1.40 -15.06 3.81
C HIS A 62 0.10 -14.73 4.05
N PRO A 63 0.80 -15.40 4.98
CA PRO A 63 2.23 -15.16 5.25
C PRO A 63 3.14 -15.16 4.01
N GLU A 64 2.84 -16.02 3.03
CA GLU A 64 3.58 -16.07 1.75
C GLU A 64 3.42 -14.80 0.90
N ILE A 65 2.32 -14.05 1.07
CA ILE A 65 2.10 -12.77 0.40
C ILE A 65 2.75 -11.64 1.24
N SER A 66 2.60 -11.66 2.57
CA SER A 66 3.07 -10.57 3.45
C SER A 66 4.58 -10.47 3.56
N ILE A 67 5.30 -11.57 3.35
CA ILE A 67 6.76 -11.62 3.53
C ILE A 67 7.51 -10.61 2.66
N PHE A 68 7.09 -10.40 1.41
CA PHE A 68 7.76 -9.47 0.51
C PHE A 68 7.48 -8.01 0.90
N PRO A 69 6.22 -7.53 1.00
CA PRO A 69 5.94 -6.17 1.41
C PRO A 69 6.50 -5.83 2.80
N SER A 70 6.46 -6.77 3.76
CA SER A 70 7.04 -6.58 5.10
C SER A 70 8.52 -6.24 5.01
N LYS A 71 9.30 -7.03 4.26
CA LYS A 71 10.74 -6.80 4.08
C LYS A 71 11.05 -5.53 3.29
N GLU A 72 10.34 -5.30 2.19
CA GLU A 72 10.65 -4.22 1.25
C GLU A 72 10.27 -2.84 1.80
N PHE A 73 9.11 -2.72 2.46
CA PHE A 73 8.55 -1.42 2.85
C PHE A 73 8.54 -1.17 4.35
N TYR A 74 8.71 -2.21 5.18
CA TYR A 74 8.57 -2.11 6.64
C TYR A 74 9.71 -2.78 7.41
N GLU A 75 10.91 -2.89 6.81
CA GLU A 75 12.11 -3.43 7.47
C GLU A 75 11.94 -4.85 8.06
N GLY A 76 10.93 -5.60 7.61
CA GLY A 76 10.59 -6.93 8.12
C GLY A 76 9.88 -6.95 9.48
N VAL A 77 9.41 -5.81 10.00
CA VAL A 77 8.79 -5.71 11.33
C VAL A 77 7.28 -5.99 11.34
N LEU A 78 6.66 -6.19 10.17
CA LEU A 78 5.24 -6.54 10.06
C LEU A 78 5.06 -8.05 10.33
N GLU A 79 4.21 -8.36 11.31
CA GLU A 79 3.89 -9.69 11.82
C GLU A 79 2.51 -10.16 11.31
N ASP A 80 2.35 -11.47 11.15
CA ASP A 80 1.08 -12.06 10.70
C ASP A 80 0.20 -12.41 11.90
N GLY A 81 -1.07 -12.00 11.85
CA GLY A 81 -2.08 -12.38 12.83
C GLY A 81 -2.45 -13.87 12.76
N GLU A 82 -3.14 -14.34 13.80
CA GLU A 82 -3.55 -15.74 13.90
C GLU A 82 -4.50 -16.16 12.77
N GLY A 83 -4.32 -17.40 12.30
CA GLY A 83 -5.25 -18.03 11.36
C GLY A 83 -5.11 -17.58 9.90
N LEU A 84 -4.04 -16.89 9.53
CA LEU A 84 -3.77 -16.46 8.15
C LEU A 84 -3.09 -17.54 7.30
N SER A 85 -2.46 -18.55 7.91
CA SER A 85 -1.80 -19.67 7.23
C SER A 85 -2.76 -20.84 6.88
N LYS A 86 -4.07 -20.55 6.75
CA LYS A 86 -5.09 -21.58 6.48
C LYS A 86 -4.87 -22.20 5.10
N LYS A 87 -4.47 -23.46 5.08
CA LYS A 87 -4.42 -24.26 3.85
C LYS A 87 -5.83 -24.53 3.33
N ARG A 88 -6.01 -24.37 2.02
CA ARG A 88 -7.25 -24.73 1.32
C ARG A 88 -6.97 -25.93 0.41
N PRO A 89 -7.97 -26.78 0.11
CA PRO A 89 -7.77 -27.96 -0.73
C PRO A 89 -7.14 -27.66 -2.09
N TRP A 90 -7.41 -26.48 -2.66
CA TRP A 90 -6.83 -26.09 -3.94
C TRP A 90 -5.37 -25.61 -3.86
N HIS A 91 -4.83 -25.30 -2.68
CA HIS A 91 -3.41 -24.92 -2.55
C HIS A 91 -2.44 -26.07 -2.90
N SER A 92 -2.93 -27.31 -3.05
CA SER A 92 -2.11 -28.43 -3.52
C SER A 92 -1.85 -28.42 -5.02
N TYR A 93 -2.64 -27.68 -5.80
CA TYR A 93 -2.39 -27.52 -7.23
C TYR A 93 -1.30 -26.46 -7.43
N SER A 94 -0.34 -26.74 -8.32
CA SER A 94 0.87 -25.93 -8.51
C SER A 94 0.62 -24.44 -8.78
N CYS A 95 -0.51 -24.10 -9.40
CA CYS A 95 -0.88 -22.74 -9.79
C CYS A 95 -1.91 -22.06 -8.88
N PHE A 96 -2.31 -22.70 -7.77
CA PHE A 96 -3.35 -22.19 -6.87
C PHE A 96 -2.85 -22.02 -5.43
N GLY A 97 -1.54 -21.83 -5.27
CA GLY A 97 -0.95 -21.40 -4.01
C GLY A 97 -1.40 -19.98 -3.62
N PRO A 98 -1.12 -19.55 -2.38
CA PRO A 98 -1.46 -18.21 -1.91
C PRO A 98 -0.84 -17.08 -2.76
N PHE A 99 0.28 -17.33 -3.42
CA PHE A 99 0.95 -16.42 -4.33
C PHE A 99 1.57 -17.18 -5.50
N CYS A 100 1.23 -16.80 -6.74
CA CYS A 100 1.80 -17.34 -7.96
C CYS A 100 2.03 -16.20 -8.96
N LEU A 101 3.20 -16.18 -9.60
CA LEU A 101 3.50 -15.26 -10.71
C LEU A 101 3.48 -16.06 -12.01
N PHE A 102 2.67 -15.62 -12.97
CA PHE A 102 2.64 -16.18 -14.31
C PHE A 102 3.39 -15.25 -15.24
N ASP A 103 4.41 -15.79 -15.88
CA ASP A 103 5.05 -15.15 -17.02
C ASP A 103 4.15 -15.36 -18.23
N VAL A 104 3.70 -14.28 -18.85
CA VAL A 104 2.73 -14.29 -19.95
C VAL A 104 3.33 -13.50 -21.10
N ASP A 105 3.49 -14.14 -22.24
CA ASP A 105 3.79 -13.46 -23.49
C ASP A 105 2.59 -12.60 -23.88
N GLY A 106 2.81 -11.29 -23.98
CA GLY A 106 1.74 -10.36 -24.34
C GLY A 106 2.28 -9.06 -24.92
N THR A 107 1.39 -8.31 -25.57
CA THR A 107 1.70 -7.00 -26.15
C THR A 107 0.82 -5.92 -25.51
N GLU A 108 1.44 -4.80 -25.12
CA GLU A 108 0.70 -3.62 -24.67
C GLU A 108 0.31 -2.77 -25.88
N SER A 109 -0.97 -2.39 -25.96
CA SER A 109 -1.51 -1.46 -26.95
C SER A 109 -2.16 -0.26 -26.28
N GLN A 110 -2.17 0.88 -26.96
CA GLN A 110 -2.85 2.10 -26.51
C GLN A 110 -3.92 2.50 -27.52
N PRO A 111 -5.19 2.10 -27.31
CA PRO A 111 -6.33 2.62 -28.06
C PRO A 111 -6.49 4.14 -27.86
N SER A 112 -7.39 4.78 -28.63
CA SER A 112 -7.65 6.22 -28.48
C SER A 112 -8.08 6.57 -27.05
N GLY A 113 -7.19 7.21 -26.29
CA GLY A 113 -7.40 7.51 -24.88
C GLY A 113 -6.08 7.64 -24.10
N LYS A 114 -6.19 7.64 -22.77
CA LYS A 114 -5.04 7.64 -21.84
C LYS A 114 -5.03 6.35 -20.99
N TRP A 115 -5.27 5.22 -21.64
CA TRP A 115 -5.30 3.89 -21.02
C TRP A 115 -4.52 2.91 -21.90
N PHE A 116 -3.98 1.86 -21.30
CA PHE A 116 -3.26 0.79 -21.98
C PHE A 116 -4.03 -0.52 -21.83
N MET A 117 -3.97 -1.37 -22.86
CA MET A 117 -4.57 -2.70 -22.89
C MET A 117 -3.47 -3.72 -23.12
N GLY A 118 -3.37 -4.74 -22.28
CA GLY A 118 -2.52 -5.90 -22.52
C GLY A 118 -3.31 -7.01 -23.22
N GLU A 119 -2.80 -7.51 -24.34
CA GLU A 119 -3.27 -8.72 -25.04
C GLU A 119 -2.27 -9.86 -24.85
#